data_AF-A0A5C4TBF5-F1
#
_entry.id   AF-A0A5C4TBF5-F1
#
_cell.length_a   1.000
_cell.length_b   1.000
_cell.length_c   1.000
_cell.angle_alpha   90.00
_cell.angle_beta   90.00
_cell.angle_gamma   90.00
#
_symmetry.space_group_name_H-M   'P 1'
#
loop_
_entity.id
_entity.type
_entity.pdbx_description
1 polymer ?
#
loop_
_entity_poly.entity_id
_entity_poly.type
_entity_poly.pdbx_seq_one_letter_code
_entity_poly.pdbx_strand_id
1 'polypeptide(L)'
;MKVKHRIRCFESDVLVCEDGQAFNLNIQARTNPLGFGRTLGAFAALEQAVEAAEHFCLAYRIAREHGYYLKEDELVRHEREPIAVRWVLDRCLTEQEWCDLLARSADAS
;
A
#
# COMPACT_ATOMS: atom_id res chain seq x y z
N MET A 1 0.38 -20.56 -2.05
CA MET A 1 -0.11 -19.21 -2.45
C MET A 1 -0.68 -19.19 -3.87
N LYS A 2 -1.92 -18.72 -4.04
CA LYS A 2 -2.60 -18.52 -5.34
C LYS A 2 -3.06 -17.07 -5.48
N VAL A 3 -2.76 -16.42 -6.61
CA VAL A 3 -3.23 -15.03 -6.85
C VAL A 3 -4.75 -15.03 -7.07
N LYS A 4 -5.47 -14.22 -6.30
CA LYS A 4 -6.92 -14.03 -6.38
C LYS A 4 -7.28 -12.67 -6.98
N HIS A 5 -6.44 -11.66 -6.75
CA HIS A 5 -6.64 -10.31 -7.26
C HIS A 5 -5.29 -9.64 -7.54
N ARG A 6 -5.25 -8.74 -8.53
CA ARG A 6 -4.04 -8.00 -8.93
C ARG A 6 -4.42 -6.59 -9.39
N ILE A 7 -3.79 -5.60 -8.78
CA ILE A 7 -3.94 -4.18 -9.11
C ILE A 7 -2.60 -3.65 -9.58
N ARG A 8 -2.61 -2.95 -10.71
CA ARG A 8 -1.42 -2.20 -11.16
C ARG A 8 -1.28 -0.96 -10.30
N CYS A 9 -0.12 -0.80 -9.68
CA CYS A 9 0.18 0.34 -8.82
C CYS A 9 1.55 0.94 -9.18
N PHE A 10 1.57 1.92 -10.08
CA PHE A 10 2.80 2.49 -10.67
C PHE A 10 3.67 1.42 -11.34
N GLU A 11 4.93 1.36 -10.92
CA GLU A 11 5.97 0.41 -11.35
C GLU A 11 5.88 -0.90 -10.58
N SER A 12 4.86 -1.06 -9.73
CA SER A 12 4.59 -2.26 -8.93
C SER A 12 3.23 -2.86 -9.25
N ASP A 13 3.05 -4.11 -8.86
CA ASP A 13 1.75 -4.74 -8.73
C ASP A 13 1.45 -4.97 -7.26
N VAL A 14 0.20 -4.72 -6.86
CA VAL A 14 -0.36 -5.12 -5.58
C VAL A 14 -1.17 -6.39 -5.81
N LEU A 15 -0.85 -7.46 -5.08
CA LEU A 15 -1.41 -8.79 -5.27
C LEU A 15 -2.14 -9.23 -4.00
N VAL A 16 -3.34 -9.77 -4.17
CA VAL A 16 -4.00 -10.56 -3.12
C VAL A 16 -3.76 -12.03 -3.42
N CYS A 17 -3.08 -12.71 -2.51
CA CYS A 17 -2.72 -14.11 -2.64
C CYS A 17 -3.39 -14.93 -1.52
N GLU A 18 -4.15 -15.94 -1.89
CA GLU A 18 -4.71 -16.93 -0.96
C GLU A 18 -3.60 -17.86 -0.46
N ASP A 19 -3.51 -18.01 0.86
CA ASP A 19 -2.57 -18.89 1.55
C ASP A 19 -3.24 -19.59 2.73
N GLY A 20 -3.61 -20.86 2.54
CA GLY A 20 -4.38 -21.61 3.52
C GLY A 20 -5.74 -20.96 3.79
N GLN A 21 -5.94 -20.47 5.01
CA GLN A 21 -7.17 -19.79 5.45
C GLN A 21 -7.05 -18.25 5.46
N ALA A 22 -5.95 -17.71 4.93
CA ALA A 22 -5.69 -16.27 4.91
C ALA A 22 -5.51 -15.75 3.48
N PHE A 23 -5.64 -14.44 3.35
CA PHE A 23 -5.41 -13.69 2.11
C PHE A 23 -4.31 -12.67 2.37
N ASN A 24 -3.14 -12.91 1.79
CA ASN A 24 -1.96 -12.05 1.93
C ASN A 24 -1.99 -10.95 0.87
N LEU A 25 -1.88 -9.71 1.31
CA LEU A 25 -1.64 -8.56 0.45
C LEU A 25 -0.14 -8.42 0.23
N ASN A 26 0.31 -8.44 -1.02
CA ASN A 26 1.72 -8.33 -1.37
C ASN A 26 1.94 -7.19 -2.37
N ILE A 27 3.16 -6.65 -2.39
CA ILE A 27 3.62 -5.72 -3.42
C ILE A 27 4.89 -6.25 -4.08
N GLN A 28 4.94 -6.19 -5.41
CA GLN A 28 6.10 -6.60 -6.19
C GLN A 28 6.44 -5.57 -7.27
N ALA A 29 7.72 -5.35 -7.54
CA ALA A 29 8.16 -4.55 -8.67
C ALA A 29 7.85 -5.26 -9.99
N ARG A 30 7.49 -4.50 -11.03
CA ARG A 30 7.17 -5.05 -12.36
C ARG A 30 8.40 -5.37 -13.21
N THR A 31 9.50 -4.65 -12.99
CA THR A 31 10.73 -4.77 -13.77
C THR A 31 11.59 -5.95 -13.35
N ASN A 32 11.53 -6.37 -12.08
CA ASN A 32 12.21 -7.56 -11.59
C ASN A 32 11.45 -8.17 -10.38
N PRO A 33 10.30 -8.81 -10.63
CA PRO A 33 9.50 -9.41 -9.55
C PRO A 33 10.24 -10.61 -8.94
N LEU A 34 10.59 -10.51 -7.66
CA LEU A 34 11.06 -11.64 -6.88
C LEU A 34 9.86 -12.34 -6.24
N GLY A 35 9.43 -13.47 -6.82
CA GLY A 35 8.28 -14.23 -6.32
C GLY A 35 6.99 -13.41 -6.30
N PHE A 36 6.27 -13.40 -5.18
CA PHE A 36 5.09 -12.54 -4.96
C PHE A 36 5.46 -11.17 -4.38
N GLY A 37 6.76 -10.85 -4.32
CA GLY A 37 7.28 -9.66 -3.66
C GLY A 37 7.15 -9.74 -2.15
N ARG A 38 6.90 -8.58 -1.53
CA ARG A 38 6.84 -8.42 -0.08
C ARG A 38 5.39 -8.38 0.41
N THR A 39 5.11 -9.09 1.48
CA THR A 39 3.81 -9.03 2.17
C THR A 39 3.65 -7.72 2.94
N LEU A 40 2.52 -7.04 2.72
CA LEU A 40 2.11 -5.80 3.39
C LEU A 40 1.14 -6.05 4.54
N GLY A 41 0.34 -7.12 4.44
CA GLY A 41 -0.66 -7.49 5.45
C GLY A 41 -1.32 -8.82 5.12
N ALA A 42 -2.07 -9.36 6.08
CA ALA A 42 -2.83 -10.60 5.93
C ALA A 42 -4.25 -10.41 6.48
N PHE A 43 -5.23 -10.96 5.77
CA PHE A 43 -6.66 -10.78 6.05
C PHE A 43 -7.36 -12.13 6.10
N ALA A 44 -8.43 -12.24 6.88
CA ALA A 44 -9.21 -13.47 7.00
C ALA A 44 -10.19 -13.67 5.84
N ALA A 45 -10.62 -12.58 5.19
CA ALA A 45 -11.57 -12.61 4.08
C ALA A 45 -10.98 -12.02 2.80
N LEU A 46 -11.36 -12.58 1.65
CA LEU A 46 -10.91 -12.12 0.34
C LEU A 46 -11.34 -10.68 0.07
N GLU A 47 -12.60 -10.35 0.39
CA GLU A 47 -13.17 -9.02 0.17
C GLU A 47 -12.37 -7.94 0.94
N GLN A 48 -12.09 -8.18 2.22
CA GLN A 48 -11.26 -7.29 3.03
C GLN A 48 -9.86 -7.11 2.44
N ALA A 49 -9.24 -8.18 1.94
CA ALA A 49 -7.92 -8.09 1.32
C ALA A 49 -7.94 -7.29 0.00
N VAL A 50 -9.01 -7.41 -0.78
CA VAL A 50 -9.21 -6.66 -2.03
C VAL A 50 -9.43 -5.18 -1.73
N GLU A 51 -10.30 -4.85 -0.78
CA GLU A 51 -10.52 -3.48 -0.34
C GLU A 51 -9.21 -2.85 0.15
N ALA A 52 -8.46 -3.55 1.01
CA ALA A 52 -7.16 -3.08 1.48
C ALA A 52 -6.14 -2.90 0.35
N ALA A 53 -6.19 -3.74 -0.69
CA ALA A 53 -5.33 -3.60 -1.87
C ALA A 53 -5.62 -2.32 -2.66
N GLU A 54 -6.91 -2.01 -2.88
CA GLU A 54 -7.35 -0.81 -3.57
C GLU A 54 -6.97 0.45 -2.78
N HIS A 55 -7.23 0.44 -1.47
CA HIS A 55 -6.90 1.54 -0.57
C HIS A 55 -5.40 1.78 -0.47
N PHE A 56 -4.61 0.72 -0.29
CA PHE A 56 -3.17 0.84 -0.31
C PHE A 56 -2.67 1.42 -1.62
N CYS A 57 -3.22 0.99 -2.77
CA CYS A 57 -2.77 1.52 -4.04
C CYS A 57 -3.12 3.00 -4.22
N LEU A 58 -4.31 3.43 -3.79
CA LEU A 58 -4.70 4.84 -3.76
C LEU A 58 -3.74 5.66 -2.88
N ALA A 59 -3.52 5.22 -1.63
CA ALA A 59 -2.64 5.89 -0.69
C ALA A 59 -1.21 5.99 -1.23
N TYR A 60 -0.67 4.88 -1.75
CA TYR A 60 0.67 4.84 -2.30
C TYR A 60 0.83 5.76 -3.51
N ARG A 61 -0.22 5.88 -4.34
CA ARG A 61 -0.25 6.82 -5.47
C ARG A 61 -0.06 8.25 -5.02
N ILE A 62 -0.92 8.69 -4.12
CA ILE A 62 -0.93 10.07 -3.65
C ILE A 62 0.38 10.34 -2.90
N ALA A 63 0.82 9.41 -2.04
CA ALA A 63 2.08 9.54 -1.32
C ALA A 63 3.28 9.72 -2.28
N ARG A 64 3.33 8.95 -3.39
CA ARG A 64 4.38 9.08 -4.42
C ARG A 64 4.39 10.45 -5.09
N GLU A 65 3.22 10.99 -5.40
CA GLU A 65 3.08 12.34 -5.97
C GLU A 65 3.56 13.42 -5.01
N HIS A 66 3.45 13.17 -3.70
CA HIS A 66 3.97 14.03 -2.64
C HIS A 66 5.44 13.74 -2.25
N GLY A 67 6.15 12.91 -3.01
CA GLY A 67 7.57 12.61 -2.80
C GLY A 67 7.88 11.53 -1.76
N TYR A 68 6.87 10.79 -1.30
CA TYR A 68 7.10 9.60 -0.48
C TYR A 68 7.51 8.41 -1.35
N TYR A 69 8.18 7.44 -0.75
CA TYR A 69 8.45 6.14 -1.36
C TYR A 69 8.27 5.04 -0.33
N LEU A 70 8.01 3.83 -0.80
CA LEU A 70 7.84 2.67 0.07
C LEU A 70 9.20 2.11 0.44
N LYS A 71 9.51 2.09 1.74
CA LYS A 71 10.72 1.47 2.30
C LYS A 71 10.28 0.55 3.42
N GLU A 72 10.61 -0.74 3.30
CA GLU A 72 10.14 -1.75 4.25
C GLU A 72 8.63 -1.62 4.47
N ASP A 73 8.12 -1.57 5.69
CA ASP A 73 6.72 -1.44 6.03
C ASP A 73 6.26 0.02 6.23
N GLU A 74 6.95 1.00 5.64
CA GLU A 74 6.65 2.42 5.80
C GLU A 74 6.66 3.20 4.47
N LEU A 75 5.78 4.19 4.36
CA LEU A 75 5.88 5.27 3.38
C LEU A 75 6.74 6.36 3.98
N VAL A 76 7.90 6.59 3.38
CA VAL A 76 8.93 7.52 3.89
C VAL A 76 9.16 8.67 2.91
N ARG A 77 9.43 9.84 3.46
CA ARG A 77 9.88 11.03 2.71
C ARG A 77 10.94 11.75 3.54
N HIS A 78 11.88 12.42 2.87
CA HIS A 78 12.89 13.21 3.57
C HIS A 78 12.22 14.28 4.45
N GLU A 79 12.71 14.45 5.67
CA GLU A 79 12.23 15.45 6.65
C GLU A 79 10.75 15.32 7.05
N ARG A 80 10.15 14.14 6.87
CA ARG A 80 8.77 13.84 7.28
C ARG A 80 8.72 12.57 8.10
N GLU A 81 7.74 12.51 9.01
CA GLU A 81 7.45 11.29 9.74
C GLU A 81 7.01 10.18 8.78
N PRO A 82 7.57 8.96 8.93
CA PRO A 82 7.11 7.79 8.19
C PRO A 82 5.65 7.47 8.47
N ILE A 83 4.94 6.99 7.46
CA ILE A 83 3.56 6.50 7.61
C ILE A 83 3.61 4.97 7.52
N ALA A 84 3.33 4.29 8.62
CA ALA A 84 3.33 2.84 8.67
C ALA A 84 2.28 2.25 7.71
N VAL A 85 2.66 1.27 6.90
CA VAL A 85 1.77 0.56 5.96
C VAL A 85 0.58 -0.03 6.69
N ARG A 86 0.79 -0.60 7.88
CA ARG A 86 -0.33 -1.13 8.69
C ARG A 86 -1.37 -0.06 9.00
N TRP A 87 -0.92 1.15 9.34
CA TRP A 87 -1.81 2.28 9.57
C TRP A 87 -2.58 2.65 8.31
N VAL A 88 -1.95 2.61 7.14
CA VAL A 88 -2.61 2.80 5.83
C VAL A 88 -3.68 1.75 5.59
N LEU A 89 -3.37 0.47 5.84
CA LEU A 89 -4.32 -0.64 5.63
C LEU A 89 -5.51 -0.60 6.59
N ASP A 90 -5.31 -0.10 7.80
CA ASP A 90 -6.37 0.06 8.81
C ASP A 90 -7.25 1.30 8.56
N ARG A 91 -6.79 2.25 7.73
CA ARG A 91 -7.42 3.55 7.49
C ARG A 91 -7.93 3.64 6.05
N CYS A 92 -9.22 3.47 5.87
CA CYS A 92 -9.89 3.65 4.57
C CYS A 92 -10.12 5.13 4.24
N LEU A 93 -9.06 5.94 4.20
CA LEU A 93 -9.15 7.36 3.84
C LEU A 93 -9.46 7.53 2.35
N THR A 94 -10.29 8.51 2.05
CA THR A 94 -10.56 9.00 0.71
C THR A 94 -9.34 9.70 0.12
N GLU A 95 -9.35 9.89 -1.21
CA GLU A 95 -8.30 10.64 -1.92
C GLU A 95 -8.11 12.05 -1.33
N GLN A 96 -9.21 12.76 -1.04
CA GLN A 96 -9.15 14.10 -0.46
C GLN A 96 -8.53 14.08 0.94
N GLU A 97 -8.92 13.13 1.80
CA GLU A 97 -8.36 13.01 3.15
C GLU A 97 -6.86 12.69 3.13
N TRP A 98 -6.40 11.90 2.15
CA TRP A 98 -4.98 11.65 1.92
C TRP A 98 -4.23 12.92 1.50
N CYS A 99 -4.78 13.66 0.53
CA CYS A 99 -4.22 14.93 0.10
C CYS A 99 -4.12 15.92 1.27
N ASP A 100 -5.17 16.05 2.07
CA ASP A 100 -5.20 16.92 3.24
C ASP A 100 -4.18 16.51 4.30
N LEU A 101 -4.05 15.21 4.58
CA LEU A 101 -3.08 14.67 5.52
C LEU A 101 -1.66 15.02 5.09
N LEU A 102 -1.32 14.80 3.82
CA LEU A 102 0.01 15.05 3.30
C LEU A 102 0.32 16.54 3.10
N ALA A 103 -0.69 17.36 2.80
CA ALA A 103 -0.58 18.81 2.69
C ALA A 103 -0.39 19.50 4.05
N ARG A 104 -1.08 19.07 5.11
CA ARG A 104 -0.90 19.62 6.47
C ARG A 104 0.51 19.41 7.00
N SER A 105 1.13 18.29 6.66
CA SER A 105 2.55 18.11 6.92
C SER A 105 3.38 19.13 6.15
N ALA A 106 3.06 19.47 4.89
CA ALA A 106 3.85 20.37 4.04
C ALA A 106 4.15 21.76 4.68
N ASP A 107 3.20 22.32 5.43
CA ASP A 107 3.25 23.70 5.94
C ASP A 107 3.89 23.87 7.34
N ALA A 108 4.40 22.80 7.96
CA ALA A 108 5.01 22.86 9.30
C ALA A 108 6.54 23.19 9.30
N SER A 109 7.03 23.89 8.27
CA SER A 109 8.45 24.29 8.12
C SER A 109 8.67 25.78 8.30
#